data_AF-A0A285UIM3-F1
#
_entry.id   AF-A0A285UIM3-F1
#
_cell.length_a   1.000
_cell.length_b   1.000
_cell.length_c   1.000
_cell.angle_alpha   90.00
_cell.angle_beta   90.00
_cell.angle_gamma   90.00
#
_symmetry.space_group_name_H-M   'P 1'
#
loop_
_entity.id
_entity.type
_entity.pdbx_description
1 polymer ?
#
loop_
_entity_poly.entity_id
_entity_poly.type
_entity_poly.pdbx_seq_one_letter_code
_entity_poly.pdbx_strand_id
1 'polypeptide(L)'
;MKTAADIIIELIEKFDVHDAGSRRAHGKGEHHKARVELNEAGKDIFGEVENAVVRLSNAATNDKVPDWLVNIKGCSVRFNHPLRPIDIIGINFPYFPFDSAAETLDVLYRIHFYLEDKSAGRFMDIFRAGGLYRDLGKILKWMPKSTDMDHLYYTAHSYGGEHYKMKLDYHPGNDRIEIYAEKDEHLIDYHPGPAVHLGSILINPHSTGKEVKYFDVLNAPPGMPPNGNLPLLRHYVYKRSFLRRMEEKLLDGKDLRMLEEVWAEEKYFVLSKSQRIYDEIRELVKKGTDMSATRFRELLDEAYALKYEEKHLRNYLQHVWGHFKDEADESEKAHYTRLSEHPDPEAVNTFIHDLAIKYKEPYILRTTMVKTRGRS
;
A
#
# COMPACT_ATOMS: atom_id res chain seq x y z
N MET A 1 -4.80 -22.13 1.67
CA MET A 1 -4.32 -21.73 3.01
C MET A 1 -4.50 -20.22 3.11
N LYS A 2 -5.04 -19.68 4.21
CA LYS A 2 -5.23 -18.22 4.35
C LYS A 2 -3.88 -17.53 4.52
N THR A 3 -3.69 -16.40 3.84
CA THR A 3 -2.50 -15.56 3.98
C THR A 3 -2.57 -14.73 5.28
N ALA A 4 -1.47 -14.13 5.70
CA ALA A 4 -1.47 -13.20 6.84
C ALA A 4 -2.43 -12.01 6.60
N ALA A 5 -2.48 -11.49 5.37
CA ALA A 5 -3.38 -10.40 5.03
C ALA A 5 -4.87 -10.80 5.16
N ASP A 6 -5.23 -12.03 4.77
CA ASP A 6 -6.58 -12.55 4.94
C ASP A 6 -6.97 -12.62 6.42
N ILE A 7 -6.09 -13.19 7.24
CA ILE A 7 -6.32 -13.35 8.68
C ILE A 7 -6.44 -11.97 9.36
N ILE A 8 -5.59 -11.01 9.00
CA ILE A 8 -5.64 -9.64 9.53
C ILE A 8 -7.00 -9.00 9.23
N ILE A 9 -7.46 -9.09 7.98
CA ILE A 9 -8.75 -8.51 7.59
C ILE A 9 -9.92 -9.20 8.30
N GLU A 10 -9.89 -10.52 8.43
CA GLU A 10 -10.92 -11.27 9.18
C GLU A 10 -10.95 -10.90 10.67
N LEU A 11 -9.78 -10.73 11.30
CA LEU A 11 -9.71 -10.31 12.70
C LEU A 11 -10.27 -8.90 12.88
N ILE A 12 -9.91 -7.97 11.99
CA ILE A 12 -10.44 -6.61 12.02
C ILE A 12 -11.97 -6.59 11.83
N GLU A 13 -12.50 -7.37 10.89
CA GLU A 13 -13.95 -7.48 10.66
C GLU A 13 -14.68 -8.02 11.90
N LYS A 14 -14.03 -8.88 12.69
CA LYS A 14 -14.58 -9.39 13.97
C LYS A 14 -14.54 -8.41 15.13
N PHE A 15 -13.87 -7.26 15.01
CA PHE A 15 -13.81 -6.29 16.10
C PHE A 15 -15.14 -5.51 16.29
N ASP A 16 -16.18 -5.82 15.50
CA ASP A 16 -17.57 -5.31 15.60
C ASP A 16 -17.70 -3.78 15.38
N VAL A 17 -16.76 -3.22 14.59
CA VAL A 17 -16.69 -1.77 14.32
C VAL A 17 -16.66 -1.47 12.81
N HIS A 18 -17.27 -2.29 11.94
CA HIS A 18 -17.19 -2.09 10.48
C HIS A 18 -18.57 -1.84 9.84
N ASP A 19 -18.66 -0.84 8.98
CA ASP A 19 -19.82 -0.64 8.09
C ASP A 19 -19.55 -1.27 6.72
N ALA A 20 -20.53 -1.99 6.17
CA ALA A 20 -20.43 -2.62 4.86
C ALA A 20 -20.00 -1.61 3.77
N GLY A 21 -19.02 -1.99 2.95
CA GLY A 21 -18.45 -1.13 1.90
C GLY A 21 -17.40 -0.13 2.39
N SER A 22 -17.18 0.01 3.70
CA SER A 22 -16.15 0.91 4.29
C SER A 22 -14.77 0.27 4.40
N ARG A 23 -13.72 1.10 4.50
CA ARG A 23 -12.34 0.63 4.69
C ARG A 23 -12.19 -0.04 6.06
N ARG A 24 -11.43 -1.14 6.11
CA ARG A 24 -11.18 -1.93 7.33
C ARG A 24 -10.23 -1.24 8.32
N ALA A 25 -9.70 -0.08 7.96
CA ALA A 25 -9.11 0.91 8.85
C ALA A 25 -9.27 2.25 8.14
N HIS A 26 -9.35 3.34 8.89
CA HIS A 26 -9.51 4.66 8.32
C HIS A 26 -10.77 4.81 7.42
N GLY A 27 -11.91 4.27 7.87
CA GLY A 27 -13.19 4.25 7.16
C GLY A 27 -13.66 5.65 6.79
N LYS A 28 -13.79 6.51 7.80
CA LYS A 28 -14.20 7.90 7.66
C LYS A 28 -13.05 8.78 7.18
N GLY A 29 -13.23 9.45 6.04
CA GLY A 29 -12.25 10.40 5.52
C GLY A 29 -12.55 10.87 4.11
N GLU A 30 -12.03 12.04 3.76
CA GLU A 30 -12.34 12.76 2.53
C GLU A 30 -11.11 12.83 1.62
N HIS A 31 -11.37 12.80 0.31
CA HIS A 31 -10.33 13.02 -0.69
C HIS A 31 -10.42 14.47 -1.17
N HIS A 32 -9.27 15.08 -1.41
CA HIS A 32 -9.15 16.45 -1.90
C HIS A 32 -8.19 16.48 -3.09
N LYS A 33 -8.48 17.33 -4.08
CA LYS A 33 -7.47 17.67 -5.09
C LYS A 33 -6.48 18.64 -4.44
N ALA A 34 -5.21 18.51 -4.81
CA ALA A 34 -4.19 19.39 -4.28
C ALA A 34 -3.15 19.75 -5.34
N ARG A 35 -2.58 20.95 -5.19
CA ARG A 35 -1.43 21.44 -5.96
C ARG A 35 -0.16 21.20 -5.17
N VAL A 36 0.91 20.80 -5.85
CA VAL A 36 2.19 20.45 -5.24
C VAL A 36 3.22 21.50 -5.63
N GLU A 37 3.97 21.98 -4.65
CA GLU A 37 5.06 22.95 -4.81
C GLU A 37 6.31 22.41 -4.11
N LEU A 38 7.15 21.68 -4.85
CA LEU A 38 8.40 21.11 -4.34
C LEU A 38 9.58 22.06 -4.54
N ASN A 39 10.50 22.07 -3.56
CA ASN A 39 11.83 22.65 -3.74
C ASN A 39 12.77 21.62 -4.41
N GLU A 40 14.04 21.99 -4.63
CA GLU A 40 15.01 21.10 -5.29
C GLU A 40 15.16 19.75 -4.58
N ALA A 41 15.26 19.72 -3.25
CA ALA A 41 15.35 18.48 -2.50
C ALA A 41 14.08 17.61 -2.62
N GLY A 42 12.90 18.24 -2.69
CA GLY A 42 11.64 17.55 -2.94
C GLY A 42 11.58 16.95 -4.35
N LYS A 43 12.04 17.70 -5.36
CA LYS A 43 12.10 17.23 -6.75
C LYS A 43 13.08 16.07 -6.93
N ASP A 44 14.19 16.06 -6.20
CA ASP A 44 15.13 14.94 -6.20
C ASP A 44 14.49 13.63 -5.72
N ILE A 45 13.52 13.72 -4.79
CA ILE A 45 12.82 12.56 -4.23
C ILE A 45 11.60 12.16 -5.09
N PHE A 46 10.73 13.12 -5.39
CA PHE A 46 9.42 12.85 -5.99
C PHE A 46 9.38 13.03 -7.51
N GLY A 47 10.42 13.62 -8.11
CA GLY A 47 10.40 14.10 -9.48
C GLY A 47 9.58 15.39 -9.64
N GLU A 48 9.42 15.82 -10.89
CA GLU A 48 8.57 16.96 -11.24
C GLU A 48 7.09 16.55 -11.13
N VAL A 49 6.44 16.97 -10.05
CA VAL A 49 5.01 16.71 -9.78
C VAL A 49 4.31 17.99 -9.39
N GLU A 50 3.23 18.30 -10.10
CA GLU A 50 2.44 19.52 -9.90
C GLU A 50 1.12 19.28 -9.15
N ASN A 51 0.63 18.04 -9.13
CA ASN A 51 -0.71 17.71 -8.64
C ASN A 51 -0.70 16.45 -7.77
N ALA A 52 -1.58 16.42 -6.78
CA ALA A 52 -1.79 15.27 -5.92
C ALA A 52 -3.27 15.06 -5.56
N VAL A 53 -3.57 13.87 -5.06
CA VAL A 53 -4.79 13.58 -4.30
C VAL A 53 -4.40 13.38 -2.85
N VAL A 54 -4.99 14.18 -1.96
CA VAL A 54 -4.81 14.04 -0.51
C VAL A 54 -6.02 13.36 0.09
N ARG A 55 -5.81 12.46 1.05
CA ARG A 55 -6.87 11.89 1.87
C ARG A 55 -6.61 12.12 3.35
N LEU A 56 -7.51 12.85 3.99
CA LEU A 56 -7.53 13.10 5.43
C LEU A 56 -8.58 12.17 6.07
N SER A 57 -8.23 11.49 7.17
CA SER A 57 -9.10 10.42 7.71
C SER A 57 -8.94 10.14 9.20
N ASN A 58 -10.00 9.59 9.79
CA ASN A 58 -10.03 9.08 11.17
C ASN A 58 -9.81 7.58 11.17
N ALA A 59 -8.97 7.03 12.05
CA ALA A 59 -8.61 5.61 12.05
C ALA A 59 -9.78 4.64 12.26
N ALA A 60 -10.89 5.10 12.86
CA ALA A 60 -12.08 4.30 13.08
C ALA A 60 -12.59 3.66 11.78
N THR A 61 -13.15 2.46 11.94
CA THR A 61 -13.58 1.56 10.86
C THR A 61 -15.06 1.69 10.51
N ASN A 62 -15.80 2.51 11.25
CA ASN A 62 -17.23 2.76 11.14
C ASN A 62 -17.49 4.27 11.23
N ASP A 63 -18.36 4.78 10.36
CA ASP A 63 -18.64 6.21 10.22
C ASP A 63 -19.51 6.76 11.37
N LYS A 64 -20.12 5.87 12.15
CA LYS A 64 -20.92 6.16 13.34
C LYS A 64 -20.08 6.47 14.58
N VAL A 65 -18.78 6.15 14.59
CA VAL A 65 -17.89 6.52 15.69
C VAL A 65 -17.66 8.03 15.64
N PRO A 66 -18.07 8.80 16.67
CA PRO A 66 -17.86 10.24 16.68
C PRO A 66 -16.37 10.63 16.61
N ASP A 67 -16.05 11.65 15.82
CA ASP A 67 -14.65 12.04 15.55
C ASP A 67 -13.87 12.42 16.81
N TRP A 68 -14.57 12.98 17.80
CA TRP A 68 -14.00 13.40 19.09
C TRP A 68 -13.55 12.23 19.97
N LEU A 69 -13.88 10.98 19.60
CA LEU A 69 -13.39 9.76 20.27
C LEU A 69 -12.17 9.14 19.57
N VAL A 70 -11.77 9.64 18.40
CA VAL A 70 -10.71 9.02 17.58
C VAL A 70 -9.49 9.92 17.58
N ASN A 71 -8.44 9.52 18.28
CA ASN A 71 -7.18 10.27 18.36
C ASN A 71 -6.16 9.87 17.28
N ILE A 72 -6.25 8.67 16.71
CA ILE A 72 -5.41 8.29 15.57
C ILE A 72 -6.01 8.82 14.26
N LYS A 73 -5.23 9.64 13.56
CA LYS A 73 -5.58 10.28 12.30
C LYS A 73 -4.65 9.83 11.18
N GLY A 74 -5.14 9.88 9.95
CA GLY A 74 -4.36 9.59 8.75
C GLY A 74 -4.35 10.78 7.79
N CYS A 75 -3.18 11.02 7.18
CA CYS A 75 -2.97 11.94 6.07
C CYS A 75 -2.19 11.18 4.99
N SER A 76 -2.86 10.85 3.89
CA SER A 76 -2.25 10.13 2.76
C SER A 76 -2.20 11.02 1.53
N VAL A 77 -1.08 11.00 0.82
CA VAL A 77 -0.85 11.81 -0.38
C VAL A 77 -0.50 10.89 -1.53
N ARG A 78 -1.21 11.02 -2.65
CA ARG A 78 -0.87 10.40 -3.93
C ARG A 78 -0.41 11.49 -4.88
N PHE A 79 0.89 11.53 -5.15
CA PHE A 79 1.50 12.38 -6.16
C PHE A 79 1.23 11.82 -7.55
N ASN A 80 0.75 12.68 -8.46
CA ASN A 80 0.45 12.33 -9.85
C ASN A 80 1.72 12.39 -10.71
N HIS A 81 2.67 11.51 -10.44
CA HIS A 81 3.93 11.45 -11.17
C HIS A 81 3.75 10.79 -12.56
N PRO A 82 4.44 11.28 -13.63
CA PRO A 82 4.20 10.83 -15.01
C PRO A 82 4.35 9.33 -15.25
N LEU A 83 5.32 8.68 -14.60
CA LEU A 83 5.58 7.24 -14.78
C LEU A 83 4.53 6.39 -14.03
N ARG A 84 4.38 6.63 -12.74
CA ARG A 84 3.45 5.90 -11.86
C ARG A 84 3.11 6.75 -10.65
N PRO A 85 1.96 6.53 -10.00
CA PRO A 85 1.65 7.19 -8.73
C PRO A 85 2.75 6.98 -7.69
N ILE A 86 2.97 7.99 -6.86
CA ILE A 86 3.78 7.88 -5.64
C ILE A 86 2.85 8.14 -4.44
N ASP A 87 2.81 7.20 -3.49
CA ASP A 87 1.94 7.28 -2.31
C ASP A 87 2.78 7.44 -1.04
N ILE A 88 2.51 8.51 -0.28
CA ILE A 88 3.01 8.71 1.07
C ILE A 88 1.84 8.55 2.03
N ILE A 89 1.92 7.56 2.93
CA ILE A 89 0.83 7.17 3.82
C ILE A 89 1.23 7.50 5.25
N GLY A 90 0.79 8.67 5.71
CA GLY A 90 1.07 9.19 7.05
C GLY A 90 -0.04 8.89 8.06
N ILE A 91 0.38 8.60 9.29
CA ILE A 91 -0.50 8.60 10.47
C ILE A 91 0.11 9.51 11.54
N ASN A 92 -0.68 10.03 12.46
CA ASN A 92 -0.19 10.91 13.54
C ASN A 92 0.55 10.15 14.67
N PHE A 93 1.21 9.04 14.34
CA PHE A 93 2.04 8.23 15.23
C PHE A 93 3.31 7.78 14.47
N PRO A 94 4.53 8.00 14.99
CA PRO A 94 5.72 8.06 14.13
C PRO A 94 6.38 6.74 13.73
N TYR A 95 5.98 5.61 14.32
CA TYR A 95 6.53 4.29 13.99
C TYR A 95 5.50 3.19 14.21
N PHE A 96 5.78 1.99 13.68
CA PHE A 96 5.04 0.79 14.07
C PHE A 96 5.98 -0.11 14.88
N PRO A 97 5.56 -0.63 16.05
CA PRO A 97 6.46 -1.36 16.94
C PRO A 97 6.84 -2.77 16.46
N PHE A 98 6.47 -3.14 15.22
CA PHE A 98 6.72 -4.45 14.63
C PHE A 98 7.13 -4.32 13.17
N ASP A 99 7.91 -5.28 12.67
CA ASP A 99 8.30 -5.34 11.26
C ASP A 99 8.06 -6.73 10.65
N SER A 100 7.16 -7.53 11.22
CA SER A 100 6.80 -8.83 10.66
C SER A 100 5.30 -9.12 10.70
N ALA A 101 4.87 -9.98 9.78
CA ALA A 101 3.49 -10.48 9.75
C ALA A 101 3.15 -11.32 10.99
N ALA A 102 4.11 -12.09 11.50
CA ALA A 102 3.90 -12.92 12.69
C ALA A 102 3.62 -12.07 13.93
N GLU A 103 4.41 -11.02 14.16
CA GLU A 103 4.20 -10.11 15.29
C GLU A 103 2.89 -9.31 15.15
N THR A 104 2.60 -8.85 13.93
CA THR A 104 1.32 -8.15 13.64
C THR A 104 0.12 -9.04 13.95
N LEU A 105 0.18 -10.32 13.56
CA LEU A 105 -0.87 -11.30 13.85
C LEU A 105 -0.98 -11.60 15.34
N ASP A 106 0.14 -11.77 16.05
CA ASP A 106 0.14 -12.04 17.50
C ASP A 106 -0.62 -10.96 18.27
N VAL A 107 -0.39 -9.68 17.94
CA VAL A 107 -1.12 -8.56 18.53
C VAL A 107 -2.60 -8.62 18.23
N LEU A 108 -2.97 -8.82 16.95
CA LEU A 108 -4.37 -8.81 16.53
C LEU A 108 -5.15 -9.98 17.13
N TYR A 109 -4.52 -11.16 17.28
CA TYR A 109 -5.13 -12.27 18.00
C TYR A 109 -5.36 -11.95 19.48
N ARG A 110 -4.40 -11.30 20.15
CA ARG A 110 -4.59 -10.90 21.55
C ARG A 110 -5.66 -9.83 21.72
N ILE A 111 -5.75 -8.88 20.79
CA ILE A 111 -6.86 -7.92 20.73
C ILE A 111 -8.18 -8.66 20.54
N HIS A 112 -8.24 -9.61 19.60
CA HIS A 112 -9.43 -10.43 19.38
C HIS A 112 -9.87 -11.15 20.66
N PHE A 113 -8.95 -11.84 21.34
CA PHE A 113 -9.26 -12.53 22.59
C PHE A 113 -9.68 -11.56 23.71
N TYR A 114 -9.09 -10.37 23.80
CA TYR A 114 -9.54 -9.35 24.75
C TYR A 114 -10.95 -8.84 24.43
N LEU A 115 -11.30 -8.69 23.15
CA LEU A 115 -12.65 -8.25 22.76
C LEU A 115 -13.71 -9.32 23.04
N GLU A 116 -13.36 -10.61 22.97
CA GLU A 116 -14.23 -11.73 23.39
C GLU A 116 -14.42 -11.80 24.92
N ASP A 117 -13.39 -11.43 25.69
CA ASP A 117 -13.42 -11.41 27.16
C ASP A 117 -12.55 -10.26 27.68
N LYS A 118 -13.21 -9.17 28.06
CA LYS A 118 -12.60 -7.88 28.41
C LYS A 118 -11.90 -7.87 29.78
N SER A 119 -11.37 -9.01 30.23
CA SER A 119 -10.63 -9.13 31.48
C SER A 119 -9.31 -8.34 31.44
N ALA A 120 -8.91 -7.81 32.59
CA ALA A 120 -7.65 -7.07 32.73
C ALA A 120 -6.43 -7.93 32.36
N GLY A 121 -6.50 -9.24 32.60
CA GLY A 121 -5.45 -10.18 32.19
C GLY A 121 -5.26 -10.21 30.68
N ARG A 122 -6.34 -10.33 29.90
CA ARG A 122 -6.28 -10.30 28.43
C ARG A 122 -5.87 -8.93 27.88
N PHE A 123 -6.30 -7.85 28.54
CA PHE A 123 -5.82 -6.50 28.20
C PHE A 123 -4.29 -6.38 28.34
N MET A 124 -3.75 -6.82 29.48
CA MET A 124 -2.30 -6.81 29.71
C MET A 124 -1.55 -7.74 28.75
N ASP A 125 -2.20 -8.82 28.31
CA ASP A 125 -1.62 -9.77 27.38
C ASP A 125 -1.34 -9.17 26.00
N ILE A 126 -2.16 -8.21 25.51
CA ILE A 126 -1.90 -7.47 24.25
C ILE A 126 -0.48 -6.90 24.22
N PHE A 127 -0.02 -6.34 25.33
CA PHE A 127 1.31 -5.73 25.44
C PHE A 127 2.44 -6.76 25.56
N ARG A 128 2.15 -8.06 25.62
CA ARG A 128 3.20 -9.10 25.55
C ARG A 128 3.59 -9.44 24.11
N ALA A 129 2.75 -9.13 23.12
CA ALA A 129 3.06 -9.40 21.73
C ALA A 129 4.32 -8.67 21.27
N GLY A 130 5.24 -9.41 20.67
CA GLY A 130 6.55 -8.91 20.22
C GLY A 130 7.35 -8.13 21.29
N GLY A 131 7.01 -8.26 22.58
CA GLY A 131 7.64 -7.49 23.64
C GLY A 131 7.20 -6.03 23.78
N LEU A 132 6.02 -5.63 23.25
CA LEU A 132 5.45 -4.27 23.33
C LEU A 132 5.55 -3.60 24.70
N TYR A 133 5.48 -4.38 25.79
CA TYR A 133 5.58 -3.89 27.16
C TYR A 133 6.86 -3.08 27.40
N ARG A 134 7.92 -3.36 26.64
CA ARG A 134 9.20 -2.63 26.69
C ARG A 134 9.10 -1.21 26.14
N ASP A 135 8.13 -0.96 25.26
CA ASP A 135 7.94 0.32 24.57
C ASP A 135 6.74 1.11 25.10
N LEU A 136 6.06 0.67 26.17
CA LEU A 136 4.89 1.34 26.75
C LEU A 136 5.11 2.83 27.02
N GLY A 137 6.27 3.18 27.60
CA GLY A 137 6.63 4.58 27.85
C GLY A 137 6.73 5.41 26.57
N LYS A 138 7.29 4.84 25.50
CA LYS A 138 7.39 5.49 24.19
C LYS A 138 6.03 5.59 23.49
N ILE A 139 5.24 4.52 23.55
CA ILE A 139 3.87 4.51 23.01
C ILE A 139 3.07 5.64 23.67
N LEU A 140 3.03 5.69 25.01
CA LEU A 140 2.31 6.76 25.74
C LEU A 140 2.86 8.16 25.44
N LYS A 141 4.17 8.31 25.23
CA LYS A 141 4.79 9.58 24.83
C LYS A 141 4.25 10.07 23.48
N TRP A 142 4.08 9.16 22.52
CA TRP A 142 3.69 9.48 21.14
C TRP A 142 2.20 9.38 20.87
N MET A 143 1.40 8.84 21.80
CA MET A 143 -0.05 8.76 21.66
C MET A 143 -0.65 10.16 21.44
N PRO A 144 -1.41 10.38 20.35
CA PRO A 144 -2.06 11.66 20.11
C PRO A 144 -3.04 12.01 21.22
N LYS A 145 -2.96 13.27 21.66
CA LYS A 145 -3.81 13.83 22.72
C LYS A 145 -5.00 14.63 22.20
N SER A 146 -4.89 15.15 20.98
CA SER A 146 -5.99 15.83 20.29
C SER A 146 -6.72 14.89 19.33
N THR A 147 -7.93 15.28 18.96
CA THR A 147 -8.81 14.58 18.02
C THR A 147 -9.18 15.45 16.81
N ASP A 148 -8.58 16.64 16.67
CA ASP A 148 -8.62 17.43 15.44
C ASP A 148 -7.69 16.84 14.36
N MET A 149 -7.52 17.56 13.24
CA MET A 149 -6.63 17.15 12.14
C MET A 149 -5.32 17.96 12.09
N ASP A 150 -5.09 18.88 13.02
CA ASP A 150 -3.88 19.71 13.07
C ASP A 150 -2.74 18.91 13.71
N HIS A 151 -2.03 18.17 12.86
CA HIS A 151 -1.07 17.17 13.29
C HIS A 151 0.12 17.06 12.35
N LEU A 152 1.23 16.61 12.95
CA LEU A 152 2.30 15.95 12.23
C LEU A 152 1.90 14.50 11.95
N TYR A 153 2.00 14.10 10.70
CA TYR A 153 1.79 12.74 10.23
C TYR A 153 3.09 12.16 9.71
N TYR A 154 3.30 10.87 9.94
CA TYR A 154 4.57 10.21 9.69
C TYR A 154 4.36 8.91 8.92
N THR A 155 5.28 8.60 8.02
CA THR A 155 5.37 7.24 7.49
C THR A 155 5.98 6.32 8.54
N ALA A 156 5.29 5.22 8.85
CA ALA A 156 5.78 4.24 9.83
C ALA A 156 7.07 3.50 9.39
N HIS A 157 7.43 3.58 8.11
CA HIS A 157 8.66 3.01 7.54
C HIS A 157 9.47 4.11 6.85
N SER A 158 10.75 3.83 6.64
CA SER A 158 11.65 4.67 5.84
C SER A 158 11.77 4.17 4.40
N TYR A 159 12.38 4.99 3.52
CA TYR A 159 12.56 4.71 2.10
C TYR A 159 14.01 4.88 1.67
N GLY A 160 14.45 4.02 0.75
CA GLY A 160 15.77 4.08 0.11
C GLY A 160 16.93 3.79 1.05
N GLY A 161 18.14 3.81 0.48
CA GLY A 161 19.39 3.52 1.22
C GLY A 161 19.75 4.57 2.27
N GLU A 162 19.22 5.79 2.16
CA GLU A 162 19.39 6.86 3.15
C GLU A 162 18.38 6.79 4.30
N HIS A 163 17.46 5.82 4.27
CA HIS A 163 16.44 5.60 5.30
C HIS A 163 15.61 6.87 5.60
N TYR A 164 15.11 7.55 4.57
CA TYR A 164 14.23 8.70 4.78
C TYR A 164 12.83 8.29 5.25
N LYS A 165 12.41 8.75 6.41
CA LYS A 165 10.99 8.78 6.84
C LYS A 165 10.37 10.10 6.39
N MET A 166 9.15 10.03 5.85
CA MET A 166 8.42 11.21 5.40
C MET A 166 7.55 11.73 6.53
N LYS A 167 7.59 13.04 6.74
CA LYS A 167 6.78 13.77 7.71
C LYS A 167 5.93 14.82 6.98
N LEU A 168 4.64 14.82 7.28
CA LEU A 168 3.64 15.72 6.71
C LEU A 168 3.08 16.58 7.84
N ASP A 169 3.32 17.88 7.80
CA ASP A 169 2.81 18.85 8.77
C ASP A 169 1.58 19.53 8.18
N TYR A 170 0.39 19.07 8.58
CA TYR A 170 -0.86 19.60 8.04
C TYR A 170 -1.39 20.73 8.91
N HIS A 171 -1.59 21.89 8.30
CA HIS A 171 -2.18 23.07 8.90
C HIS A 171 -3.58 23.31 8.32
N PRO A 172 -4.67 22.96 9.05
CA PRO A 172 -6.03 23.13 8.56
C PRO A 172 -6.40 24.60 8.30
N GLY A 173 -5.77 25.54 9.01
CA GLY A 173 -6.10 26.97 8.91
C GLY A 173 -5.79 27.62 7.56
N ASN A 174 -4.95 27.01 6.73
CA ASN A 174 -4.61 27.48 5.39
C ASN A 174 -4.58 26.35 4.34
N ASP A 175 -5.21 25.21 4.65
CA ASP A 175 -5.31 24.04 3.78
C ASP A 175 -3.96 23.58 3.21
N ARG A 176 -2.89 23.65 4.02
CA ARG A 176 -1.51 23.40 3.57
C ARG A 176 -0.88 22.23 4.31
N ILE A 177 -0.15 21.40 3.58
CA ILE A 177 0.72 20.37 4.15
C ILE A 177 2.16 20.73 3.81
N GLU A 178 3.03 20.93 4.81
CA GLU A 178 4.47 20.99 4.60
C GLU A 178 5.06 19.59 4.60
N ILE A 179 5.94 19.29 3.64
CA ILE A 179 6.56 17.99 3.49
C ILE A 179 8.00 18.07 3.99
N TYR A 180 8.40 17.10 4.80
CA TYR A 180 9.77 16.92 5.25
C TYR A 180 10.23 15.48 5.08
N ALA A 181 11.54 15.29 4.95
CA ALA A 181 12.19 14.00 5.10
C ALA A 181 13.17 14.02 6.28
N GLU A 182 13.17 12.96 7.07
CA GLU A 182 14.04 12.75 8.22
C GLU A 182 14.78 11.43 8.04
N LYS A 183 16.11 11.42 8.23
CA LYS A 183 16.87 10.15 8.20
C LYS A 183 16.61 9.39 9.50
N ASP A 184 16.14 8.15 9.39
CA ASP A 184 15.93 7.26 10.54
C ASP A 184 16.09 5.79 10.12
N GLU A 185 17.22 5.20 10.50
CA GLU A 185 17.54 3.80 10.23
C GLU A 185 16.71 2.81 11.08
N HIS A 186 16.02 3.30 12.12
CA HIS A 186 15.23 2.43 13.01
C HIS A 186 13.90 2.04 12.35
N LEU A 187 13.70 0.74 12.17
CA LEU A 187 12.48 0.18 11.56
C LEU A 187 11.28 0.20 12.53
N ILE A 188 11.52 -0.14 13.80
CA ILE A 188 10.48 -0.33 14.82
C ILE A 188 10.54 0.70 15.96
N ASP A 189 11.27 1.79 15.74
CA ASP A 189 11.40 2.90 16.69
C ASP A 189 11.47 4.22 15.93
N TYR A 190 11.51 5.34 16.65
CA TYR A 190 11.58 6.66 16.05
C TYR A 190 12.68 7.54 16.68
N HIS A 191 13.80 7.63 15.98
CA HIS A 191 14.95 8.46 16.34
C HIS A 191 15.44 9.25 15.11
N PRO A 192 14.64 10.21 14.63
CA PRO A 192 14.97 10.94 13.42
C PRO A 192 16.20 11.82 13.62
N GLY A 193 17.02 11.91 12.58
CA GLY A 193 17.96 13.01 12.38
C GLY A 193 17.23 14.33 12.05
N PRO A 194 18.00 15.38 11.69
CA PRO A 194 17.42 16.65 11.27
C PRO A 194 16.47 16.51 10.08
N ALA A 195 15.35 17.25 10.12
CA ALA A 195 14.38 17.27 9.05
C ALA A 195 14.84 18.18 7.89
N VAL A 196 14.72 17.69 6.67
CA VAL A 196 14.92 18.45 5.42
C VAL A 196 13.55 18.82 4.87
N HIS A 197 13.29 20.11 4.68
CA HIS A 197 12.05 20.59 4.02
C HIS A 197 12.09 20.25 2.53
N LEU A 198 10.99 19.71 2.00
CA LEU A 198 10.88 19.25 0.62
C LEU A 198 9.92 20.12 -0.22
N GLY A 199 9.11 20.95 0.43
CA GLY A 199 8.09 21.77 -0.22
C GLY A 199 6.73 21.62 0.45
N SER A 200 5.68 21.97 -0.27
CA SER A 200 4.33 22.03 0.28
C SER A 200 3.26 21.53 -0.68
N ILE A 201 2.11 21.14 -0.12
CA ILE A 201 0.91 20.73 -0.84
C ILE A 201 -0.21 21.67 -0.41
N LEU A 202 -0.84 22.31 -1.38
CA LEU A 202 -2.02 23.16 -1.16
C LEU A 202 -3.27 22.36 -1.50
N ILE A 203 -4.05 22.04 -0.47
CA ILE A 203 -5.31 21.34 -0.57
C ILE A 203 -6.37 22.32 -1.07
N ASN A 204 -7.21 21.91 -2.02
CA ASN A 204 -8.39 22.66 -2.38
C ASN A 204 -9.58 22.21 -1.52
N PRO A 205 -10.00 23.00 -0.50
CA PRO A 205 -11.02 22.61 0.47
C PRO A 205 -12.41 22.45 -0.17
N HIS A 206 -12.65 23.10 -1.31
CA HIS A 206 -13.93 23.07 -2.01
C HIS A 206 -14.00 21.98 -3.09
N SER A 207 -12.95 21.18 -3.25
CA SER A 207 -12.91 20.10 -4.24
C SER A 207 -13.05 18.74 -3.59
N THR A 208 -13.96 17.91 -4.12
CA THR A 208 -13.95 16.48 -3.87
C THR A 208 -12.89 15.84 -4.76
N GLY A 209 -11.81 15.38 -4.14
CA GLY A 209 -10.80 14.55 -4.79
C GLY A 209 -11.42 13.26 -5.31
N LYS A 210 -10.89 12.74 -6.42
CA LYS A 210 -11.31 11.44 -6.93
C LYS A 210 -10.89 10.37 -5.93
N GLU A 211 -11.85 9.59 -5.39
CA GLU A 211 -11.49 8.43 -4.58
C GLU A 211 -10.65 7.45 -5.42
N VAL A 212 -9.62 6.91 -4.76
CA VAL A 212 -8.72 5.91 -5.30
C VAL A 212 -9.00 4.55 -4.68
N LYS A 213 -8.64 3.46 -5.39
CA LYS A 213 -8.81 2.07 -4.90
C LYS A 213 -8.28 1.87 -3.48
N TYR A 214 -7.03 2.27 -3.28
CA TYR A 214 -6.30 2.36 -2.01
C TYR A 214 -4.97 3.09 -2.28
N PHE A 215 -4.38 3.66 -1.24
CA PHE A 215 -2.99 4.11 -1.25
C PHE A 215 -2.09 2.91 -0.97
N ASP A 216 -0.99 2.77 -1.69
CA ASP A 216 -0.14 1.59 -1.66
C ASP A 216 1.28 1.98 -1.26
N VAL A 217 1.79 1.41 -0.17
CA VAL A 217 3.17 1.69 0.31
C VAL A 217 4.24 1.29 -0.71
N LEU A 218 3.94 0.38 -1.64
CA LEU A 218 4.86 0.01 -2.72
C LEU A 218 4.83 0.98 -3.89
N ASN A 219 3.89 1.94 -3.91
CA ASN A 219 4.01 3.14 -4.75
C ASN A 219 5.04 4.12 -4.14
N ALA A 220 6.22 3.64 -3.79
CA ALA A 220 7.27 4.45 -3.17
C ALA A 220 7.94 5.40 -4.19
N PRO A 221 8.65 6.46 -3.73
CA PRO A 221 9.39 7.34 -4.62
C PRO A 221 10.38 6.57 -5.52
N PRO A 222 10.65 7.03 -6.76
CA PRO A 222 11.56 6.35 -7.69
C PRO A 222 12.94 6.11 -7.08
N GLY A 223 13.47 4.88 -7.20
CA GLY A 223 14.78 4.53 -6.63
C GLY A 223 14.82 4.41 -5.10
N MET A 224 13.70 4.63 -4.41
CA MET A 224 13.63 4.61 -2.94
C MET A 224 12.61 3.57 -2.46
N PRO A 225 12.93 2.26 -2.56
CA PRO A 225 12.02 1.22 -2.07
C PRO A 225 11.79 1.37 -0.55
N PRO A 226 10.62 0.99 -0.04
CA PRO A 226 10.35 1.06 1.39
C PRO A 226 11.18 0.01 2.14
N ASN A 227 11.68 0.39 3.32
CA ASN A 227 12.51 -0.44 4.19
C ASN A 227 11.64 -1.27 5.15
N GLY A 228 12.14 -2.45 5.54
CA GLY A 228 11.44 -3.41 6.41
C GLY A 228 10.51 -4.38 5.65
N ASN A 229 9.89 -5.30 6.37
CA ASN A 229 8.94 -6.28 5.80
C ASN A 229 7.48 -5.85 5.93
N LEU A 230 7.17 -4.94 6.85
CA LEU A 230 5.81 -4.42 7.03
C LEU A 230 5.21 -3.79 5.75
N PRO A 231 5.97 -3.08 4.89
CA PRO A 231 5.42 -2.53 3.66
C PRO A 231 4.79 -3.59 2.74
N LEU A 232 5.44 -4.75 2.58
CA LEU A 232 4.90 -5.83 1.75
C LEU A 232 3.59 -6.38 2.33
N LEU A 233 3.52 -6.57 3.64
CA LEU A 233 2.28 -6.98 4.32
C LEU A 233 1.17 -5.95 4.12
N ARG A 234 1.47 -4.65 4.30
CA ARG A 234 0.51 -3.56 4.13
C ARG A 234 -0.05 -3.51 2.72
N HIS A 235 0.78 -3.70 1.70
CA HIS A 235 0.32 -3.81 0.30
C HIS A 235 -0.80 -4.85 0.14
N TYR A 236 -0.59 -6.06 0.65
CA TYR A 236 -1.59 -7.12 0.57
C TYR A 236 -2.82 -6.87 1.44
N VAL A 237 -2.64 -6.30 2.65
CA VAL A 237 -3.76 -5.92 3.53
C VAL A 237 -4.63 -4.86 2.86
N TYR A 238 -4.05 -3.86 2.20
CA TYR A 238 -4.80 -2.81 1.50
C TYR A 238 -5.56 -3.34 0.30
N LYS A 239 -4.92 -4.19 -0.51
CA LYS A 239 -5.60 -4.89 -1.61
C LYS A 239 -6.75 -5.76 -1.10
N ARG A 240 -6.53 -6.54 -0.04
CA ARG A 240 -7.56 -7.40 0.55
C ARG A 240 -8.73 -6.58 1.11
N SER A 241 -8.44 -5.52 1.86
CA SER A 241 -9.47 -4.58 2.33
C SER A 241 -10.26 -3.98 1.17
N PHE A 242 -9.62 -3.61 0.06
CA PHE A 242 -10.30 -3.08 -1.11
C PHE A 242 -11.23 -4.11 -1.74
N LEU A 243 -10.74 -5.33 -2.01
CA LEU A 243 -11.54 -6.39 -2.63
C LEU A 243 -12.78 -6.72 -1.78
N ARG A 244 -12.62 -6.85 -0.45
CA ARG A 244 -13.74 -7.11 0.46
C ARG A 244 -14.81 -6.00 0.39
N ARG A 245 -14.41 -4.72 0.28
CA ARG A 245 -15.37 -3.61 0.06
C ARG A 245 -16.17 -3.76 -1.22
N MET A 246 -15.56 -4.28 -2.29
CA MET A 246 -16.23 -4.48 -3.57
C MET A 246 -17.20 -5.67 -3.53
N GLU A 247 -16.96 -6.67 -2.67
CA GLU A 247 -17.86 -7.82 -2.46
C GLU A 247 -19.15 -7.45 -1.72
N GLU A 248 -19.15 -6.34 -0.98
CA GLU A 248 -20.25 -5.94 -0.09
C GLU A 248 -21.30 -5.04 -0.74
N LYS A 249 -21.13 -4.70 -2.03
CA LYS A 249 -21.98 -3.75 -2.73
C LYS A 249 -22.18 -4.11 -4.20
N LEU A 250 -23.20 -3.51 -4.79
CA LEU A 250 -23.35 -3.47 -6.25
C LEU A 250 -22.32 -2.51 -6.83
N LEU A 251 -21.66 -2.93 -7.89
CA LEU A 251 -20.61 -2.14 -8.52
C LEU A 251 -21.22 -1.02 -9.36
N ASP A 252 -20.72 0.19 -9.17
CA ASP A 252 -20.95 1.30 -10.09
C ASP A 252 -19.77 1.48 -11.07
N GLY A 253 -19.87 2.45 -11.98
CA GLY A 253 -18.80 2.71 -12.96
C GLY A 253 -17.49 3.20 -12.33
N LYS A 254 -17.49 3.71 -11.10
CA LYS A 254 -16.29 4.10 -10.37
C LYS A 254 -15.61 2.87 -9.74
N ASP A 255 -16.40 1.97 -9.17
CA ASP A 255 -15.93 0.70 -8.62
C ASP A 255 -15.33 -0.19 -9.70
N LEU A 256 -15.98 -0.28 -10.86
CA LEU A 256 -15.45 -1.00 -12.02
C LEU A 256 -14.07 -0.47 -12.41
N ARG A 257 -13.90 0.85 -12.56
CA ARG A 257 -12.58 1.44 -12.90
C ARG A 257 -11.51 1.09 -11.87
N MET A 258 -11.85 1.06 -10.58
CA MET A 258 -10.89 0.69 -9.53
C MET A 258 -10.54 -0.82 -9.58
N LEU A 259 -11.49 -1.69 -9.92
CA LEU A 259 -11.25 -3.12 -10.16
C LEU A 259 -10.41 -3.36 -11.42
N GLU A 260 -10.65 -2.62 -12.50
CA GLU A 260 -9.84 -2.63 -13.72
C GLU A 260 -8.40 -2.19 -13.43
N GLU A 261 -8.21 -1.18 -12.57
CA GLU A 261 -6.89 -0.77 -12.10
C GLU A 261 -6.20 -1.89 -11.31
N VAL A 262 -6.91 -2.62 -10.43
CA VAL A 262 -6.34 -3.79 -9.74
C VAL A 262 -6.00 -4.89 -10.74
N TRP A 263 -6.89 -5.17 -11.69
CA TRP A 263 -6.61 -6.17 -12.72
C TRP A 263 -5.36 -5.82 -13.53
N ALA A 264 -5.22 -4.57 -13.96
CA ALA A 264 -4.04 -4.11 -14.70
C ALA A 264 -2.73 -4.32 -13.92
N GLU A 265 -2.74 -4.16 -12.60
CA GLU A 265 -1.58 -4.40 -11.74
C GLU A 265 -1.28 -5.90 -11.56
N GLU A 266 -2.32 -6.73 -11.40
CA GLU A 266 -2.20 -8.15 -11.08
C GLU A 266 -2.05 -9.06 -12.29
N LYS A 267 -2.44 -8.61 -13.49
CA LYS A 267 -2.59 -9.49 -14.65
C LYS A 267 -1.34 -10.29 -14.99
N TYR A 268 -0.16 -9.71 -14.81
CA TYR A 268 1.09 -10.40 -15.11
C TYR A 268 1.50 -11.38 -14.00
N PHE A 269 1.15 -11.09 -12.75
CA PHE A 269 1.28 -12.06 -11.67
C PHE A 269 0.39 -13.26 -11.96
N VAL A 270 -0.88 -13.04 -12.30
CA VAL A 270 -1.81 -14.13 -12.66
C VAL A 270 -1.29 -14.91 -13.88
N LEU A 271 -0.82 -14.22 -14.92
CA LEU A 271 -0.27 -14.84 -16.13
C LEU A 271 0.94 -15.73 -15.84
N SER A 272 1.81 -15.30 -14.91
CA SER A 272 2.99 -16.07 -14.46
C SER A 272 2.62 -17.34 -13.69
N LYS A 273 1.36 -17.44 -13.22
CA LYS A 273 0.82 -18.59 -12.47
C LYS A 273 -0.08 -19.48 -13.32
N SER A 274 -0.95 -18.90 -14.14
CA SER A 274 -1.90 -19.65 -14.97
C SER A 274 -2.52 -18.79 -16.08
N GLN A 275 -2.35 -19.24 -17.33
CA GLN A 275 -3.05 -18.67 -18.48
C GLN A 275 -4.57 -18.81 -18.35
N ARG A 276 -5.06 -19.95 -17.82
CA ARG A 276 -6.50 -20.19 -17.66
C ARG A 276 -7.14 -19.15 -16.73
N ILE A 277 -6.54 -18.91 -15.56
CA ILE A 277 -7.06 -17.94 -14.59
C ILE A 277 -7.00 -16.52 -15.18
N TYR A 278 -5.92 -16.19 -15.90
CA TYR A 278 -5.80 -14.91 -16.59
C TYR A 278 -6.98 -14.67 -17.56
N ASP A 279 -7.30 -15.66 -18.38
CA ASP A 279 -8.40 -15.56 -19.34
C ASP A 279 -9.77 -15.51 -18.65
N GLU A 280 -9.98 -16.27 -17.57
CA GLU A 280 -11.21 -16.19 -16.77
C GLU A 280 -11.43 -14.80 -16.15
N ILE A 281 -10.38 -14.20 -15.58
CA ILE A 281 -10.47 -12.83 -15.03
C ILE A 281 -10.73 -11.84 -16.17
N ARG A 282 -10.06 -11.98 -17.31
CA ARG A 282 -10.26 -11.10 -18.47
C ARG A 282 -11.71 -11.13 -18.95
N GLU A 283 -12.31 -12.31 -19.09
CA GLU A 283 -13.72 -12.43 -19.47
C GLU A 283 -14.67 -11.93 -18.38
N LEU A 284 -14.31 -12.06 -17.11
CA LEU A 284 -15.08 -11.51 -16.00
C LEU A 284 -15.11 -9.98 -16.02
N VAL A 285 -13.95 -9.32 -16.22
CA VAL A 285 -13.86 -7.85 -16.28
C VAL A 285 -14.62 -7.27 -17.48
N LYS A 286 -14.69 -7.98 -18.61
CA LYS A 286 -15.49 -7.57 -19.78
C LYS A 286 -16.99 -7.45 -19.50
N LYS A 287 -17.49 -8.06 -18.43
CA LYS A 287 -18.90 -7.93 -18.02
C LYS A 287 -19.23 -6.55 -17.43
N GLY A 288 -18.23 -5.68 -17.23
CA GLY A 288 -18.46 -4.34 -16.71
C GLY A 288 -18.99 -4.37 -15.28
N THR A 289 -19.97 -3.51 -14.96
CA THR A 289 -20.56 -3.41 -13.62
C THR A 289 -21.29 -4.67 -13.18
N ASP A 290 -21.61 -5.59 -14.10
CA ASP A 290 -22.24 -6.88 -13.79
C ASP A 290 -21.22 -7.96 -13.38
N MET A 291 -19.93 -7.63 -13.33
CA MET A 291 -18.91 -8.57 -12.87
C MET A 291 -19.08 -8.90 -11.38
N SER A 292 -18.84 -10.16 -11.02
CA SER A 292 -18.81 -10.56 -9.61
C SER A 292 -17.45 -10.22 -8.98
N ALA A 293 -17.43 -9.24 -8.08
CA ALA A 293 -16.24 -8.92 -7.28
C ALA A 293 -15.75 -10.12 -6.45
N THR A 294 -16.68 -10.94 -5.95
CA THR A 294 -16.36 -12.19 -5.24
C THR A 294 -15.63 -13.17 -6.13
N ARG A 295 -16.13 -13.43 -7.34
CA ARG A 295 -15.45 -14.34 -8.29
C ARG A 295 -14.09 -13.79 -8.72
N PHE A 296 -13.96 -12.48 -8.90
CA PHE A 296 -12.69 -11.84 -9.22
C PHE A 296 -11.64 -12.07 -8.13
N ARG A 297 -12.02 -11.87 -6.86
CA ARG A 297 -11.15 -12.11 -5.70
C ARG A 297 -10.81 -13.60 -5.53
N GLU A 298 -11.75 -14.50 -5.75
CA GLU A 298 -11.53 -15.96 -5.78
C GLU A 298 -10.47 -16.40 -6.81
N LEU A 299 -10.55 -15.86 -8.03
CA LEU A 299 -9.58 -16.17 -9.09
C LEU A 299 -8.19 -15.65 -8.75
N LEU A 300 -8.09 -14.47 -8.13
CA LEU A 300 -6.82 -13.97 -7.61
C LEU A 300 -6.28 -14.92 -6.53
N ASP A 301 -7.08 -15.27 -5.53
CA ASP A 301 -6.68 -16.19 -4.45
C ASP A 301 -6.19 -17.54 -5.02
N GLU A 302 -6.86 -18.07 -6.06
CA GLU A 302 -6.44 -19.27 -6.77
C GLU A 302 -5.05 -19.10 -7.40
N ALA A 303 -4.79 -17.99 -8.10
CA ALA A 303 -3.47 -17.71 -8.68
C ALA A 303 -2.37 -17.58 -7.61
N TYR A 304 -2.65 -16.91 -6.48
CA TYR A 304 -1.71 -16.76 -5.36
C TYR A 304 -1.39 -18.10 -4.67
N ALA A 305 -2.31 -19.06 -4.71
CA ALA A 305 -2.10 -20.40 -4.16
C ALA A 305 -1.24 -21.32 -5.06
N LEU A 306 -1.11 -21.00 -6.35
CA LEU A 306 -0.33 -21.79 -7.30
C LEU A 306 1.18 -21.58 -7.13
N LYS A 307 1.93 -22.68 -7.25
CA LYS A 307 3.38 -22.63 -7.43
C LYS A 307 3.71 -22.12 -8.83
N TYR A 308 4.92 -21.60 -9.01
CA TYR A 308 5.41 -21.28 -10.34
C TYR A 308 5.68 -22.58 -11.12
N GLU A 309 5.32 -22.56 -12.40
CA GLU A 309 5.68 -23.59 -13.37
C GLU A 309 6.44 -22.94 -14.52
N GLU A 310 7.49 -23.61 -15.02
CA GLU A 310 8.35 -23.06 -16.07
C GLU A 310 7.56 -22.60 -17.30
N LYS A 311 6.54 -23.37 -17.70
CA LYS A 311 5.68 -23.04 -18.84
C LYS A 311 5.00 -21.67 -18.67
N HIS A 312 4.48 -21.39 -17.48
CA HIS A 312 3.77 -20.14 -17.20
C HIS A 312 4.73 -18.97 -17.02
N LEU A 313 5.91 -19.21 -16.44
CA LEU A 313 6.98 -18.21 -16.37
C LEU A 313 7.49 -17.80 -17.76
N ARG A 314 7.74 -18.75 -18.67
CA ARG A 314 8.15 -18.43 -20.06
C ARG A 314 7.11 -17.58 -20.75
N ASN A 315 5.84 -17.95 -20.60
CA ASN A 315 4.73 -17.20 -21.19
C ASN A 315 4.68 -15.77 -20.66
N TYR A 316 4.73 -15.60 -19.33
CA TYR A 316 4.81 -14.28 -18.70
C TYR A 316 6.02 -13.46 -19.18
N LEU A 317 7.22 -14.05 -19.16
CA LEU A 317 8.45 -13.42 -19.61
C LEU A 317 8.34 -12.96 -21.07
N GLN A 318 7.84 -13.82 -21.97
CA GLN A 318 7.62 -13.49 -23.38
C GLN A 318 6.64 -12.32 -23.55
N HIS A 319 5.54 -12.32 -22.77
CA HIS A 319 4.54 -11.24 -22.82
C HIS A 319 5.09 -9.90 -22.34
N VAL A 320 5.91 -9.89 -21.28
CA VAL A 320 6.51 -8.66 -20.76
C VAL A 320 7.68 -8.19 -21.62
N TRP A 321 8.49 -9.11 -22.16
CA TRP A 321 9.59 -8.80 -23.06
C TRP A 321 9.17 -8.00 -24.29
N GLY A 322 7.92 -8.18 -24.75
CA GLY A 322 7.35 -7.40 -25.83
C GLY A 322 7.38 -5.87 -25.61
N HIS A 323 7.47 -5.40 -24.36
CA HIS A 323 7.60 -3.98 -24.02
C HIS A 323 9.03 -3.45 -24.16
N PHE A 324 10.05 -4.32 -24.13
CA PHE A 324 11.45 -3.92 -24.06
C PHE A 324 12.27 -4.31 -25.30
N LYS A 325 11.79 -5.29 -26.07
CA LYS A 325 12.55 -5.94 -27.16
C LYS A 325 13.17 -4.99 -28.20
N ASP A 326 12.53 -3.84 -28.44
CA ASP A 326 12.93 -2.89 -29.48
C ASP A 326 13.97 -1.88 -28.96
N GLU A 327 14.07 -1.71 -27.64
CA GLU A 327 15.02 -0.82 -26.95
C GLU A 327 16.19 -1.57 -26.29
N ALA A 328 16.00 -2.88 -26.03
CA ALA A 328 16.97 -3.71 -25.32
C ALA A 328 18.32 -3.84 -26.04
N ASP A 329 19.40 -3.82 -25.26
CA ASP A 329 20.75 -4.04 -25.78
C ASP A 329 21.06 -5.53 -26.01
N GLU A 330 22.16 -5.84 -26.69
CA GLU A 330 22.53 -7.22 -27.02
C GLU A 330 22.79 -8.10 -25.79
N SER A 331 23.24 -7.50 -24.67
CA SER A 331 23.45 -8.24 -23.42
C SER A 331 22.11 -8.62 -22.77
N GLU A 332 21.13 -7.73 -22.81
CA GLU A 332 19.77 -7.95 -22.32
C GLU A 332 19.03 -8.97 -23.19
N LYS A 333 19.16 -8.89 -24.51
CA LYS A 333 18.62 -9.90 -25.44
C LYS A 333 19.20 -11.30 -25.15
N ALA A 334 20.52 -11.39 -24.97
CA ALA A 334 21.17 -12.64 -24.63
C ALA A 334 20.75 -13.17 -23.24
N HIS A 335 20.49 -12.28 -22.28
CA HIS A 335 19.96 -12.67 -20.97
C HIS A 335 18.51 -13.16 -21.06
N TYR A 336 17.66 -12.46 -21.81
CA TYR A 336 16.29 -12.89 -22.09
C TYR A 336 16.24 -14.29 -22.72
N THR A 337 17.09 -14.59 -23.71
CA THR A 337 17.14 -15.92 -24.35
C THR A 337 17.47 -17.01 -23.32
N ARG A 338 18.50 -16.79 -22.48
CA ARG A 338 18.87 -17.74 -21.41
C ARG A 338 17.75 -17.97 -20.41
N LEU A 339 17.09 -16.89 -19.94
CA LEU A 339 15.96 -17.00 -19.02
C LEU A 339 14.73 -17.66 -19.67
N SER A 340 14.55 -17.49 -20.97
CA SER A 340 13.46 -18.13 -21.71
C SER A 340 13.66 -19.64 -21.86
N GLU A 341 14.90 -20.12 -21.89
CA GLU A 341 15.25 -21.55 -21.95
C GLU A 341 15.17 -22.25 -20.58
N HIS A 342 15.51 -21.54 -19.50
CA HIS A 342 15.49 -22.06 -18.14
C HIS A 342 14.94 -20.99 -17.18
N PRO A 343 13.61 -20.80 -17.13
CA PRO A 343 12.99 -19.75 -16.34
C PRO A 343 13.07 -20.07 -14.85
N ASP A 344 13.85 -19.28 -14.12
CA ASP A 344 13.80 -19.23 -12.67
C ASP A 344 12.93 -18.04 -12.22
N PRO A 345 11.96 -18.22 -11.29
CA PRO A 345 11.09 -17.13 -10.89
C PRO A 345 11.84 -15.90 -10.37
N GLU A 346 12.87 -16.08 -9.54
CA GLU A 346 13.60 -14.95 -8.95
C GLU A 346 14.42 -14.19 -10.00
N ALA A 347 15.13 -14.93 -10.86
CA ALA A 347 15.92 -14.35 -11.94
C ALA A 347 15.03 -13.62 -12.96
N VAL A 348 13.88 -14.20 -13.34
CA VAL A 348 12.89 -13.58 -14.25
C VAL A 348 12.33 -12.29 -13.65
N ASN A 349 11.94 -12.32 -12.37
CA ASN A 349 11.33 -11.15 -11.72
C ASN A 349 12.34 -10.03 -11.49
N THR A 350 13.58 -10.37 -11.16
CA THR A 350 14.68 -9.38 -11.06
C THR A 350 14.96 -8.75 -12.40
N PHE A 351 15.09 -9.55 -13.47
CA PHE A 351 15.32 -9.05 -14.81
C PHE A 351 14.22 -8.09 -15.28
N ILE A 352 12.95 -8.46 -15.10
CA ILE A 352 11.81 -7.61 -15.49
C ILE A 352 11.76 -6.32 -14.65
N HIS A 353 12.01 -6.41 -13.36
CA HIS A 353 12.09 -5.23 -12.49
C HIS A 353 13.17 -4.25 -12.99
N ASP A 354 14.36 -4.76 -13.31
CA ASP A 354 15.50 -3.93 -13.72
C ASP A 354 15.26 -3.28 -15.07
N LEU A 355 14.67 -3.99 -16.04
CA LEU A 355 14.25 -3.42 -17.31
C LEU A 355 13.19 -2.32 -17.12
N ALA A 356 12.19 -2.55 -16.28
CA ALA A 356 11.12 -1.58 -16.02
C ALA A 356 11.68 -0.27 -15.45
N ILE A 357 12.68 -0.36 -14.56
CA ILE A 357 13.36 0.80 -13.98
C ILE A 357 14.27 1.49 -15.02
N LYS A 358 15.09 0.72 -15.76
CA LYS A 358 16.02 1.24 -16.78
C LYS A 358 15.28 2.00 -17.89
N TYR A 359 14.26 1.38 -18.47
CA TYR A 359 13.48 1.94 -19.58
C TYR A 359 12.32 2.83 -19.12
N LYS A 360 12.11 2.97 -17.79
CA LYS A 360 11.04 3.77 -17.19
C LYS A 360 9.65 3.45 -17.74
N GLU A 361 9.39 2.19 -18.08
CA GLU A 361 8.16 1.76 -18.76
C GLU A 361 6.92 1.92 -17.83
N PRO A 362 6.07 2.95 -18.03
CA PRO A 362 5.03 3.33 -17.08
C PRO A 362 4.02 2.22 -16.79
N TYR A 363 3.71 1.40 -17.79
CA TYR A 363 2.75 0.32 -17.64
C TYR A 363 3.29 -0.79 -16.74
N ILE A 364 4.53 -1.22 -16.99
CA ILE A 364 5.18 -2.32 -16.27
C ILE A 364 5.55 -1.91 -14.85
N LEU A 365 6.00 -0.68 -14.63
CA LEU A 365 6.32 -0.13 -13.31
C LEU A 365 5.16 -0.15 -12.31
N ARG A 366 3.90 -0.19 -12.78
CA ARG A 366 2.71 -0.24 -11.92
C ARG A 366 2.33 -1.65 -11.50
N THR A 367 2.87 -2.68 -12.15
CA THR A 367 2.47 -4.07 -11.94
C THR A 367 2.91 -4.60 -10.59
N THR A 368 2.11 -5.49 -10.00
CA THR A 368 2.43 -6.16 -8.74
C THR A 368 3.76 -6.91 -8.84
N MET A 369 4.02 -7.53 -10.00
CA MET A 369 5.28 -8.23 -10.26
C MET A 369 6.51 -7.34 -10.05
N VAL A 370 6.50 -6.10 -10.57
CA VAL A 370 7.62 -5.16 -10.37
C VAL A 370 7.64 -4.63 -8.95
N LYS A 371 6.49 -4.20 -8.41
CA LYS A 371 6.39 -3.64 -7.05
C LYS A 371 6.93 -4.59 -5.98
N THR A 372 6.63 -5.89 -6.10
CA THR A 372 6.99 -6.89 -5.09
C THR A 372 8.25 -7.67 -5.46
N ARG A 373 8.78 -7.49 -6.67
CA ARG A 373 9.77 -8.38 -7.31
C ARG A 373 9.30 -9.84 -7.32
N GLY A 374 8.01 -10.04 -7.53
CA GLY A 374 7.34 -11.34 -7.56
C GLY A 374 7.24 -12.07 -6.21
N ARG A 375 7.58 -11.40 -5.10
CA ARG A 375 7.25 -11.87 -3.75
C ARG A 375 5.74 -11.81 -3.57
N SER A 376 5.17 -12.81 -2.90
CA SER A 376 3.72 -12.97 -2.71
C SER A 376 3.38 -13.62 -1.39
#